data_AF-A0A7X5I5Q0-F1
#
_entry.id   AF-A0A7X5I5Q0-F1
#
_cell.length_a   1.000
_cell.length_b   1.000
_cell.length_c   1.000
_cell.angle_alpha   90.00
_cell.angle_beta   90.00
_cell.angle_gamma   90.00
#
_symmetry.space_group_name_H-M   'P 1'
#
loop_
_entity.id
_entity.type
_entity.pdbx_description
1 polymer ?
#
loop_
_entity_poly.entity_id
_entity_poly.type
_entity_poly.pdbx_seq_one_letter_code
_entity_poly.pdbx_strand_id
1 'polypeptide(L)'
;MKTSYKKQDVIVLLKDVTSKMTPLSTEEREKRIQQGIHYSEMLPLEYSPSKEYMALYYQALHYHSKTTAQAVMCLGDKILSKKGNDIVLVSLARAGTPIGILLKRYFEKQYHIVVPHYTISIIRGRGIDKNAMQYILKKHHAKTIQFVDGWIGKGAIIKELQKEVLQYENVSGELAVLADPAHMTSLYGTTEDFLIPSACLNAVVSGLFSRTIYNKNVIGENDFHGAVYYKELEKQDISYHFIEEIEKHFDEKYIIEQKITNIEVNYKEAEEIAEKFHIKDINFIKPGIGETTRVLLRRVPWKILVKNKTEKIYIGHILELAKEKGITVEEYPLKYYRACGLIKNLNADI
;
A
#
# COMPACT_ATOMS: atom_id res chain seq x y z
N MET A 1 -13.08 14.44 2.09
CA MET A 1 -13.68 14.11 0.77
C MET A 1 -14.71 12.99 0.89
N LYS A 2 -15.48 12.68 -0.17
CA LYS A 2 -16.32 11.46 -0.23
C LYS A 2 -15.44 10.22 -0.42
N THR A 3 -15.78 9.14 0.27
CA THR A 3 -15.22 7.78 0.11
C THR A 3 -16.33 6.78 0.36
N SER A 4 -16.15 5.52 -0.02
CA SER A 4 -17.10 4.48 0.39
C SER A 4 -16.89 3.98 1.82
N TYR A 5 -15.74 4.25 2.44
CA TYR A 5 -15.54 3.98 3.86
C TYR A 5 -16.48 4.81 4.76
N LYS A 6 -17.04 4.15 5.77
CA LYS A 6 -17.91 4.72 6.81
C LYS A 6 -17.10 5.66 7.70
N LYS A 7 -17.73 6.77 8.09
CA LYS A 7 -17.11 7.79 8.97
C LYS A 7 -16.69 7.26 10.34
N GLN A 8 -17.36 6.21 10.83
CA GLN A 8 -17.00 5.55 12.09
C GLN A 8 -15.69 4.76 11.99
N ASP A 9 -15.36 4.24 10.80
CA ASP A 9 -14.16 3.43 10.57
C ASP A 9 -12.93 4.31 10.32
N VAL A 10 -13.09 5.44 9.62
CA VAL A 10 -11.97 6.34 9.28
C VAL A 10 -12.42 7.78 8.98
N ILE A 11 -11.61 8.75 9.42
CA ILE A 11 -11.70 10.15 9.02
C ILE A 11 -10.67 10.42 7.91
N VAL A 12 -11.16 10.73 6.69
CA VAL A 12 -10.30 10.98 5.52
C VAL A 12 -9.90 12.46 5.45
N LEU A 13 -8.63 12.74 5.74
CA LEU A 13 -8.04 14.08 5.67
C LEU A 13 -7.39 14.31 4.30
N LEU A 14 -8.26 14.34 3.28
CA LEU A 14 -7.87 14.62 1.90
C LEU A 14 -8.88 15.59 1.28
N LYS A 15 -8.36 16.50 0.46
CA LYS A 15 -9.16 17.42 -0.35
C LYS A 15 -9.79 16.66 -1.52
N ASP A 16 -11.06 16.91 -1.76
CA ASP A 16 -11.73 16.39 -2.96
C ASP A 16 -11.30 17.22 -4.18
N VAL A 17 -10.65 16.56 -5.15
CA VAL A 17 -10.24 17.18 -6.42
C VAL A 17 -10.88 16.51 -7.62
N THR A 18 -11.98 15.78 -7.42
CA THR A 18 -12.68 15.00 -8.45
C THR A 18 -13.02 15.83 -9.69
N SER A 19 -13.53 17.06 -9.52
CA SER A 19 -13.88 17.94 -10.63
C SER A 19 -12.71 18.73 -11.23
N LYS A 20 -11.49 18.52 -10.74
CA LYS A 20 -10.30 19.34 -11.08
C LYS A 20 -9.17 18.56 -11.74
N MET A 21 -9.33 17.25 -11.87
CA MET A 21 -8.28 16.36 -12.37
C MET A 21 -8.81 15.54 -13.53
N THR A 22 -8.08 15.54 -14.64
CA THR A 22 -8.37 14.65 -15.79
C THR A 22 -7.46 13.43 -15.70
N PRO A 23 -8.01 12.20 -15.78
CA PRO A 23 -7.19 10.99 -15.82
C PRO A 23 -6.35 10.90 -17.08
N LEU A 24 -5.18 10.28 -16.98
CA LEU A 24 -4.23 10.08 -18.07
C LEU A 24 -3.91 8.59 -18.24
N SER A 25 -3.62 8.17 -19.46
CA SER A 25 -3.23 6.78 -19.76
C SER A 25 -1.90 6.41 -19.11
N THR A 26 -1.61 5.11 -19.03
CA THR A 26 -0.37 4.61 -18.44
C THR A 26 0.86 5.08 -19.23
N GLU A 27 0.79 5.04 -20.55
CA GLU A 27 1.87 5.41 -21.47
C GLU A 27 2.17 6.92 -21.39
N GLU A 28 1.13 7.75 -21.38
CA GLU A 28 1.29 9.19 -21.28
C GLU A 28 1.88 9.60 -19.92
N ARG A 29 1.41 8.97 -18.85
CA ARG A 29 1.97 9.19 -17.50
C ARG A 29 3.42 8.73 -17.42
N GLU A 30 3.75 7.58 -17.99
CA GLU A 30 5.13 7.08 -17.97
C GLU A 30 6.07 8.03 -18.71
N LYS A 31 5.68 8.51 -19.89
CA LYS A 31 6.44 9.53 -20.64
C LYS A 31 6.68 10.79 -19.80
N ARG A 32 5.64 11.33 -19.17
CA ARG A 32 5.73 12.53 -18.32
C ARG A 32 6.60 12.31 -17.07
N ILE A 33 6.50 11.14 -16.44
CA ILE A 33 7.35 10.76 -15.29
C ILE A 33 8.82 10.72 -15.72
N GLN A 34 9.11 10.13 -16.87
CA GLN A 34 10.47 10.05 -17.42
C GLN A 34 11.00 11.41 -17.92
N GLN A 35 10.12 12.41 -18.09
CA GLN A 35 10.46 13.82 -18.34
C GLN A 35 10.63 14.65 -17.06
N GLY A 36 10.54 14.02 -15.88
CA GLY A 36 10.76 14.67 -14.59
C GLY A 36 9.51 15.21 -13.91
N ILE A 37 8.31 15.08 -14.51
CA ILE A 37 7.06 15.44 -13.84
C ILE A 37 6.78 14.45 -12.71
N HIS A 38 6.54 14.97 -11.51
CA HIS A 38 6.31 14.11 -10.36
C HIS A 38 5.00 13.33 -10.50
N TYR A 39 5.02 12.03 -10.21
CA TYR A 39 3.87 11.15 -10.41
C TYR A 39 2.59 11.59 -9.67
N SER A 40 2.74 12.36 -8.59
CA SER A 40 1.65 12.83 -7.73
C SER A 40 0.88 13.98 -8.33
N GLU A 41 1.40 14.59 -9.39
CA GLU A 41 0.76 15.71 -10.08
C GLU A 41 -0.29 15.24 -11.09
N MET A 42 -0.37 13.92 -11.31
CA MET A 42 -1.15 13.27 -12.36
C MET A 42 -2.10 12.21 -11.79
N LEU A 43 -3.31 12.15 -12.35
CA LEU A 43 -4.30 11.13 -12.03
C LEU A 43 -4.16 9.95 -13.01
N PRO A 44 -3.90 8.72 -12.54
CA PRO A 44 -4.00 7.55 -13.40
C PRO A 44 -5.45 7.30 -13.81
N LEU A 45 -5.65 6.94 -15.08
CA LEU A 45 -6.90 6.34 -15.53
C LEU A 45 -7.08 4.99 -14.81
N GLU A 46 -8.19 4.85 -14.09
CA GLU A 46 -8.57 3.59 -13.47
C GLU A 46 -9.52 2.83 -14.39
N TYR A 47 -9.21 1.56 -14.66
CA TYR A 47 -10.05 0.67 -15.44
C TYR A 47 -10.84 -0.23 -14.51
N SER A 48 -12.08 -0.55 -14.89
CA SER A 48 -12.83 -1.61 -14.23
C SER A 48 -12.13 -2.96 -14.45
N PRO A 49 -11.92 -3.75 -13.38
CA PRO A 49 -11.39 -5.12 -13.47
C PRO A 49 -12.19 -6.00 -14.46
N SER A 50 -11.51 -6.88 -15.19
CA SER A 50 -12.16 -7.94 -15.99
C SER A 50 -12.88 -8.94 -15.07
N LYS A 51 -13.83 -9.72 -15.60
CA LYS A 51 -14.53 -10.75 -14.81
C LYS A 51 -13.55 -11.83 -14.34
N GLU A 52 -12.61 -12.17 -15.20
CA GLU A 52 -11.54 -13.13 -14.97
C GLU A 52 -10.63 -12.65 -13.84
N TYR A 53 -10.24 -11.37 -13.86
CA TYR A 53 -9.42 -10.79 -12.80
C TYR A 53 -10.16 -10.67 -11.47
N MET A 54 -11.47 -10.37 -11.51
CA MET A 54 -12.31 -10.41 -10.30
C MET A 54 -12.41 -11.82 -9.71
N ALA A 55 -12.49 -12.87 -10.53
CA ALA A 55 -12.49 -14.25 -10.04
C ALA A 55 -11.17 -14.59 -9.31
N LEU A 56 -10.03 -14.16 -9.86
CA LEU A 56 -8.72 -14.30 -9.21
C LEU A 56 -8.66 -13.52 -7.89
N TYR A 57 -9.25 -12.33 -7.84
CA TYR A 57 -9.37 -11.57 -6.60
C TYR A 57 -10.17 -12.33 -5.53
N TYR A 58 -11.35 -12.88 -5.86
CA TYR A 58 -12.16 -13.62 -4.89
C TYR A 58 -11.45 -14.88 -4.40
N GLN A 59 -10.74 -15.58 -5.28
CA GLN A 59 -9.89 -16.71 -4.89
C GLN A 59 -8.78 -16.24 -3.93
N ALA A 60 -8.04 -15.19 -4.29
CA ALA A 60 -6.99 -14.63 -3.44
C ALA A 60 -7.53 -14.21 -2.07
N LEU A 61 -8.71 -13.57 -2.02
CA LEU A 61 -9.35 -13.20 -0.78
C LEU A 61 -9.70 -14.43 0.06
N HIS A 62 -10.30 -15.45 -0.53
CA HIS A 62 -10.64 -16.70 0.15
C HIS A 62 -9.39 -17.42 0.73
N TYR A 63 -8.29 -17.48 -0.03
CA TYR A 63 -7.07 -18.15 0.42
C TYR A 63 -6.28 -17.33 1.47
N HIS A 64 -6.31 -16.00 1.38
CA HIS A 64 -5.44 -15.13 2.19
C HIS A 64 -6.18 -14.37 3.28
N SER A 65 -7.51 -14.46 3.41
CA SER A 65 -8.29 -13.75 4.44
C SER A 65 -7.82 -14.09 5.85
N LYS A 66 -7.64 -15.39 6.13
CA LYS A 66 -7.14 -15.90 7.41
C LYS A 66 -5.72 -15.39 7.70
N THR A 67 -4.78 -15.56 6.77
CA THR A 67 -3.40 -15.08 6.95
C THR A 67 -3.34 -13.57 7.14
N THR A 68 -4.17 -12.83 6.40
CA THR A 68 -4.31 -11.37 6.55
C THR A 68 -4.82 -11.02 7.95
N ALA A 69 -5.85 -11.72 8.44
CA ALA A 69 -6.36 -11.52 9.78
C ALA A 69 -5.28 -11.79 10.83
N GLN A 70 -4.55 -12.90 10.73
CA GLN A 70 -3.46 -13.24 11.65
C GLN A 70 -2.37 -12.16 11.69
N ALA A 71 -2.01 -11.60 10.53
CA ALA A 71 -1.09 -10.48 10.46
C ALA A 71 -1.65 -9.21 11.10
N VAL A 72 -2.95 -8.91 10.94
CA VAL A 72 -3.62 -7.78 11.63
C VAL A 72 -3.59 -7.98 13.15
N MET A 73 -3.93 -9.18 13.62
CA MET A 73 -3.96 -9.49 15.06
C MET A 73 -2.56 -9.35 15.68
N CYS A 74 -1.56 -9.97 15.04
CA CYS A 74 -0.15 -9.84 15.45
C CYS A 74 0.32 -8.39 15.52
N LEU A 75 -0.01 -7.60 14.48
CA LEU A 75 0.35 -6.18 14.45
C LEU A 75 -0.38 -5.40 15.54
N GLY A 76 -1.67 -5.65 15.72
CA GLY A 76 -2.51 -5.03 16.74
C GLY A 76 -1.94 -5.24 18.13
N ASP A 77 -1.62 -6.48 18.48
CA ASP A 77 -1.06 -6.83 19.79
C ASP A 77 0.29 -6.17 20.04
N LYS A 78 1.15 -6.08 19.01
CA LYS A 78 2.42 -5.34 19.09
C LYS A 78 2.20 -3.84 19.32
N ILE A 79 1.26 -3.23 18.61
CA ILE A 79 0.92 -1.80 18.80
C ILE A 79 0.40 -1.58 20.21
N LEU A 80 -0.53 -2.42 20.67
CA LEU A 80 -1.15 -2.31 21.99
C LEU A 80 -0.12 -2.51 23.12
N SER A 81 0.74 -3.51 23.00
CA SER A 81 1.85 -3.74 23.94
C SER A 81 2.78 -2.54 24.05
N LYS A 82 3.00 -1.82 22.94
CA LYS A 82 3.92 -0.68 22.89
C LYS A 82 3.30 0.64 23.34
N LYS A 83 2.04 0.89 22.99
CA LYS A 83 1.37 2.20 23.22
C LYS A 83 0.32 2.18 24.33
N GLY A 84 -0.10 1.02 24.80
CA GLY A 84 -1.25 0.88 25.69
C GLY A 84 -2.55 1.30 24.99
N ASN A 85 -3.55 1.72 25.76
CA ASN A 85 -4.91 1.92 25.24
C ASN A 85 -5.12 3.29 24.56
N ASP A 86 -4.18 4.22 24.70
CA ASP A 86 -4.27 5.57 24.15
C ASP A 86 -3.60 5.63 22.76
N ILE A 87 -4.26 4.99 21.78
CA ILE A 87 -3.77 4.87 20.40
C ILE A 87 -4.59 5.75 19.47
N VAL A 88 -3.90 6.50 18.61
CA VAL A 88 -4.49 7.20 17.46
C VAL A 88 -3.89 6.63 16.19
N LEU A 89 -4.71 5.89 15.43
CA LEU A 89 -4.27 5.31 14.17
C LEU A 89 -4.22 6.38 13.08
N VAL A 90 -3.10 6.46 12.37
CA VAL A 90 -2.91 7.35 11.22
C VAL A 90 -2.44 6.52 10.03
N SER A 91 -3.38 6.09 9.20
CA SER A 91 -3.06 5.28 8.03
C SER A 91 -2.53 6.10 6.86
N LEU A 92 -1.51 5.57 6.20
CA LEU A 92 -0.94 6.16 4.98
C LEU A 92 -1.80 5.75 3.78
N ALA A 93 -2.44 6.73 3.15
CA ALA A 93 -3.28 6.48 2.00
C ALA A 93 -2.44 6.00 0.80
N ARG A 94 -2.87 5.00 0.05
CA ARG A 94 -4.17 4.32 0.11
C ARG A 94 -4.11 2.94 0.78
N ALA A 95 -2.97 2.25 0.70
CA ALA A 95 -2.84 0.86 1.12
C ALA A 95 -3.00 0.68 2.64
N GLY A 96 -2.62 1.67 3.44
CA GLY A 96 -2.77 1.64 4.89
C GLY A 96 -4.21 1.83 5.36
N THR A 97 -5.08 2.49 4.58
CA THR A 97 -6.45 2.82 5.01
C THR A 97 -7.26 1.59 5.43
N PRO A 98 -7.39 0.53 4.61
CA PRO A 98 -8.11 -0.67 5.05
C PRO A 98 -7.43 -1.38 6.23
N ILE A 99 -6.09 -1.30 6.35
CA ILE A 99 -5.37 -1.89 7.48
C ILE A 99 -5.67 -1.15 8.79
N GLY A 100 -5.72 0.18 8.75
CA GLY A 100 -6.14 0.98 9.91
C GLY A 100 -7.58 0.68 10.34
N ILE A 101 -8.48 0.41 9.39
CA ILE A 101 -9.86 -0.03 9.70
C ILE A 101 -9.86 -1.40 10.36
N LEU A 102 -9.11 -2.37 9.81
CA LEU A 102 -9.01 -3.72 10.37
C LEU A 102 -8.42 -3.71 11.78
N LEU A 103 -7.36 -2.92 12.03
CA LEU A 103 -6.78 -2.75 13.37
C LEU A 103 -7.78 -2.13 14.34
N LYS A 104 -8.49 -1.08 13.92
CA LYS A 104 -9.53 -0.44 14.75
C LYS A 104 -10.60 -1.46 15.18
N ARG A 105 -11.13 -2.23 14.22
CA ARG A 105 -12.14 -3.25 14.50
C ARG A 105 -11.60 -4.38 15.37
N TYR A 106 -10.35 -4.77 15.14
CA TYR A 106 -9.67 -5.75 15.98
C TYR A 106 -9.56 -5.28 17.45
N PHE A 107 -9.14 -4.03 17.67
CA PHE A 107 -9.08 -3.44 19.01
C PHE A 107 -10.44 -3.36 19.69
N GLU A 108 -11.48 -2.97 18.97
CA GLU A 108 -12.84 -2.91 19.50
C GLU A 108 -13.38 -4.31 19.84
N LYS A 109 -13.13 -5.29 18.97
CA LYS A 109 -13.62 -6.66 19.12
C LYS A 109 -12.92 -7.42 20.24
N GLN A 110 -11.58 -7.39 20.28
CA GLN A 110 -10.80 -8.19 21.24
C GLN A 110 -10.53 -7.49 22.56
N TYR A 111 -10.41 -6.17 22.55
CA TYR A 111 -9.99 -5.40 23.72
C TYR A 111 -11.04 -4.40 24.20
N HIS A 112 -12.16 -4.24 23.49
CA HIS A 112 -13.18 -3.23 23.76
C HIS A 112 -12.61 -1.80 23.79
N ILE A 113 -11.54 -1.55 23.02
CA ILE A 113 -10.89 -0.25 22.89
C ILE A 113 -11.32 0.39 21.57
N VAL A 114 -11.98 1.54 21.66
CA VAL A 114 -12.33 2.34 20.48
C VAL A 114 -11.24 3.38 20.23
N VAL A 115 -10.54 3.24 19.11
CA VAL A 115 -9.46 4.16 18.72
C VAL A 115 -9.91 5.17 17.64
N PRO A 116 -9.48 6.44 17.71
CA PRO A 116 -9.56 7.34 16.57
C PRO A 116 -8.71 6.82 15.41
N HIS A 117 -9.22 6.97 14.18
CA HIS A 117 -8.51 6.58 12.98
C HIS A 117 -8.63 7.66 11.91
N TYR A 118 -7.48 8.15 11.45
CA TYR A 118 -7.34 9.09 10.35
C TYR A 118 -6.62 8.42 9.18
N THR A 119 -6.94 8.83 7.95
CA THR A 119 -6.09 8.53 6.80
C THR A 119 -5.58 9.82 6.17
N ILE A 120 -4.28 9.85 5.85
CA ILE A 120 -3.56 11.03 5.38
C ILE A 120 -2.69 10.69 4.17
N SER A 121 -2.24 11.72 3.47
CA SER A 121 -1.30 11.57 2.36
C SER A 121 0.15 11.61 2.82
N ILE A 122 0.96 10.73 2.24
CA ILE A 122 2.42 10.86 2.17
C ILE A 122 2.86 10.50 0.75
N ILE A 123 3.77 11.29 0.21
CA ILE A 123 4.23 11.16 -1.17
C ILE A 123 5.76 11.24 -1.16
N ARG A 124 6.43 10.18 -1.60
CA ARG A 124 7.89 10.18 -1.76
C ARG A 124 8.34 11.41 -2.56
N GLY A 125 9.31 12.15 -2.05
CA GLY A 125 9.83 13.36 -2.69
C GLY A 125 8.94 14.60 -2.59
N ARG A 126 7.75 14.49 -1.99
CA ARG A 126 6.85 15.62 -1.68
C ARG A 126 6.52 15.74 -0.19
N GLY A 127 6.77 14.69 0.59
CA GLY A 127 6.60 14.66 2.02
C GLY A 127 5.21 14.24 2.49
N ILE A 128 4.99 14.38 3.80
CA ILE A 128 3.72 14.13 4.47
C ILE A 128 2.81 15.35 4.37
N ASP A 129 1.50 15.15 4.32
CA ASP A 129 0.54 16.26 4.36
C ASP A 129 0.62 17.00 5.71
N LYS A 130 1.26 18.17 5.69
CA LYS A 130 1.49 18.97 6.89
C LYS A 130 0.21 19.51 7.51
N ASN A 131 -0.78 19.84 6.69
CA ASN A 131 -2.07 20.35 7.16
C ASN A 131 -2.86 19.24 7.85
N ALA A 132 -2.82 18.01 7.31
CA ALA A 132 -3.41 16.85 7.96
C ALA A 132 -2.72 16.52 9.29
N MET A 133 -1.38 16.60 9.34
CA MET A 133 -0.63 16.43 10.60
C MET A 133 -0.98 17.48 11.65
N GLN A 134 -1.03 18.76 11.27
CA GLN A 134 -1.47 19.83 12.18
C GLN A 134 -2.89 19.61 12.70
N TYR A 135 -3.80 19.13 11.84
CA TYR A 135 -5.17 18.83 12.23
C TYR A 135 -5.23 17.73 13.31
N ILE A 136 -4.42 16.67 13.16
CA ILE A 136 -4.37 15.56 14.12
C ILE A 136 -3.73 16.02 15.43
N LEU A 137 -2.59 16.72 15.37
CA LEU A 137 -1.85 17.19 16.56
C LEU A 137 -2.59 18.25 17.38
N LYS A 138 -3.54 18.99 16.78
CA LYS A 138 -4.44 19.88 17.52
C LYS A 138 -5.46 19.14 18.40
N LYS A 139 -5.66 17.84 18.16
CA LYS A 139 -6.70 17.02 18.82
C LYS A 139 -6.14 15.91 19.68
N HIS A 140 -4.92 15.46 19.38
CA HIS A 140 -4.32 14.28 19.96
C HIS A 140 -2.88 14.55 20.37
N HIS A 141 -2.42 13.88 21.43
CA HIS A 141 -1.03 13.96 21.85
C HIS A 141 -0.10 13.26 20.84
N ALA A 142 1.02 13.88 20.50
CA ALA A 142 1.97 13.34 19.53
C ALA A 142 2.40 11.88 19.81
N LYS A 143 2.59 11.53 21.09
CA LYS A 143 2.99 10.19 21.53
C LYS A 143 1.96 9.08 21.24
N THR A 144 0.68 9.42 21.08
CA THR A 144 -0.40 8.43 20.86
C THR A 144 -0.52 8.03 19.40
N ILE A 145 0.05 8.82 18.49
CA ILE A 145 0.01 8.57 17.05
C ILE A 145 0.78 7.29 16.70
N GLN A 146 0.11 6.38 16.02
CA GLN A 146 0.71 5.23 15.35
C GLN A 146 0.43 5.31 13.85
N PHE A 147 1.49 5.49 13.05
CA PHE A 147 1.36 5.39 11.60
C PHE A 147 1.17 3.94 11.17
N VAL A 148 0.30 3.70 10.20
CA VAL A 148 -0.01 2.36 9.68
C VAL A 148 0.03 2.31 8.15
N ASP A 149 0.62 1.27 7.59
CA ASP A 149 0.54 0.96 6.15
C ASP A 149 0.37 -0.55 5.90
N GLY A 150 0.13 -0.93 4.64
CA GLY A 150 -0.06 -2.32 4.25
C GLY A 150 1.24 -3.11 4.10
N TRP A 151 2.26 -2.55 3.48
CA TRP A 151 3.40 -3.37 3.04
C TRP A 151 4.68 -2.56 2.82
N ILE A 152 5.84 -3.11 3.22
CA ILE A 152 7.16 -2.51 2.96
C ILE A 152 7.99 -3.39 2.01
N GLY A 153 8.40 -2.79 0.87
CA GLY A 153 9.27 -3.47 -0.10
C GLY A 153 10.72 -3.04 -0.06
N LYS A 154 10.94 -1.76 -0.35
CA LYS A 154 12.28 -1.13 -0.39
C LYS A 154 12.39 0.07 0.55
N GLY A 155 11.51 0.13 1.54
CA GLY A 155 11.54 1.17 2.57
C GLY A 155 11.37 2.62 2.09
N ALA A 156 10.88 2.88 0.87
CA ALA A 156 10.79 4.25 0.35
C ALA A 156 9.87 5.15 1.20
N ILE A 157 8.70 4.63 1.59
CA ILE A 157 7.72 5.38 2.37
C ILE A 157 8.12 5.49 3.84
N ILE A 158 8.67 4.43 4.46
CA ILE A 158 9.14 4.52 5.85
C ILE A 158 10.29 5.51 6.00
N LYS A 159 11.23 5.58 5.04
CA LYS A 159 12.31 6.58 5.03
C LYS A 159 11.77 8.01 4.86
N GLU A 160 10.79 8.20 3.96
CA GLU A 160 10.12 9.51 3.81
C GLU A 160 9.38 9.89 5.11
N LEU A 161 8.65 8.96 5.72
CA LEU A 161 7.95 9.20 6.98
C LEU A 161 8.94 9.61 8.08
N GLN A 162 10.00 8.83 8.29
CA GLN A 162 11.02 9.10 9.30
C GLN A 162 11.62 10.49 9.13
N LYS A 163 11.94 10.89 7.89
CA LYS A 163 12.42 12.24 7.57
C LYS A 163 11.39 13.31 7.92
N GLU A 164 10.16 13.13 7.47
CA GLU A 164 9.11 14.14 7.58
C GLU A 164 8.61 14.31 9.02
N VAL A 165 8.67 13.27 9.87
CA VAL A 165 8.22 13.40 11.26
C VAL A 165 9.19 14.16 12.16
N LEU A 166 10.45 14.33 11.76
CA LEU A 166 11.47 15.05 12.57
C LEU A 166 11.07 16.50 12.88
N GLN A 167 10.19 17.10 12.08
CA GLN A 167 9.68 18.46 12.32
C GLN A 167 8.57 18.52 13.38
N TYR A 168 8.07 17.38 13.87
CA TYR A 168 7.01 17.32 14.87
C TYR A 168 7.56 16.72 16.17
N GLU A 169 7.53 17.52 17.24
CA GLU A 169 7.99 17.09 18.55
C GLU A 169 7.19 15.88 19.04
N ASN A 170 7.90 14.85 19.55
CA ASN A 170 7.32 13.65 20.14
C ASN A 170 6.45 12.78 19.19
N VAL A 171 6.50 12.99 17.88
CA VAL A 171 5.88 12.10 16.89
C VAL A 171 6.87 11.00 16.49
N SER A 172 6.49 9.74 16.73
CA SER A 172 7.32 8.60 16.31
C SER A 172 7.25 8.37 14.80
N GLY A 173 8.42 8.14 14.17
CA GLY A 173 8.54 7.73 12.77
C GLY A 173 8.48 6.22 12.56
N GLU A 174 8.18 5.44 13.60
CA GLU A 174 8.08 3.99 13.53
C GLU A 174 6.76 3.58 12.86
N LEU A 175 6.85 3.17 11.59
CA LEU A 175 5.72 2.71 10.81
C LEU A 175 5.33 1.29 11.25
N ALA A 176 4.04 1.09 11.55
CA ALA A 176 3.44 -0.21 11.73
C ALA A 176 2.92 -0.74 10.39
N VAL A 177 3.26 -1.97 9.99
CA VAL A 177 2.84 -2.52 8.70
C VAL A 177 2.30 -3.92 8.78
N LEU A 178 1.34 -4.25 7.92
CA LEU A 178 0.80 -5.61 7.88
C LEU A 178 1.88 -6.63 7.48
N ALA A 179 2.69 -6.30 6.45
CA ALA A 179 3.77 -7.15 5.97
C ALA A 179 5.07 -6.37 5.70
N ASP A 180 6.19 -6.93 6.16
CA ASP A 180 7.53 -6.34 6.01
C ASP A 180 8.56 -7.38 5.52
N PRO A 181 8.49 -7.83 4.25
CA PRO A 181 9.53 -8.68 3.67
C PRO A 181 10.91 -8.00 3.56
N ALA A 182 10.97 -6.68 3.81
CA ALA A 182 12.20 -5.91 3.78
C ALA A 182 12.91 -5.83 5.14
N HIS A 183 12.25 -6.29 6.23
CA HIS A 183 12.74 -6.21 7.61
C HIS A 183 13.19 -4.79 8.02
N MET A 184 12.35 -3.79 7.73
CA MET A 184 12.63 -2.37 7.96
C MET A 184 12.05 -1.83 9.29
N THR A 185 11.09 -2.51 9.90
CA THR A 185 10.47 -2.10 11.17
C THR A 185 10.36 -3.27 12.15
N SER A 186 10.19 -2.96 13.44
CA SER A 186 9.85 -3.97 14.46
C SER A 186 8.33 -4.18 14.59
N LEU A 187 7.54 -3.19 14.15
CA LEU A 187 6.08 -3.21 14.18
C LEU A 187 5.53 -3.77 12.86
N TYR A 188 5.63 -5.09 12.69
CA TYR A 188 5.04 -5.80 11.55
C TYR A 188 4.09 -6.92 11.98
N GLY A 189 3.09 -7.22 11.14
CA GLY A 189 2.24 -8.39 11.30
C GLY A 189 2.95 -9.68 10.87
N THR A 190 3.60 -9.65 9.71
CA THR A 190 4.42 -10.76 9.18
C THR A 190 5.61 -10.25 8.36
N THR A 191 6.64 -11.08 8.18
CA THR A 191 7.77 -10.84 7.27
C THR A 191 7.61 -11.58 5.94
N GLU A 192 6.54 -12.36 5.75
CA GLU A 192 6.30 -13.06 4.48
C GLU A 192 5.91 -12.11 3.35
N ASP A 193 6.49 -12.31 2.16
CA ASP A 193 6.00 -11.72 0.91
C ASP A 193 4.78 -12.50 0.42
N PHE A 194 3.63 -12.25 1.05
CA PHE A 194 2.34 -12.83 0.66
C PHE A 194 1.43 -11.78 0.00
N LEU A 195 0.40 -12.27 -0.71
CA LEU A 195 -0.56 -11.42 -1.37
C LEU A 195 -1.58 -10.88 -0.36
N ILE A 196 -1.49 -9.58 -0.05
CA ILE A 196 -2.58 -8.86 0.62
C ILE A 196 -3.67 -8.59 -0.44
N PRO A 197 -4.90 -9.15 -0.32
CA PRO A 197 -5.89 -9.09 -1.41
C PRO A 197 -6.26 -7.67 -1.86
N SER A 198 -6.18 -6.68 -0.96
CA SER A 198 -6.40 -5.26 -1.30
C SER A 198 -5.37 -4.70 -2.29
N ALA A 199 -4.23 -5.37 -2.49
CA ALA A 199 -3.23 -5.00 -3.50
C ALA A 199 -3.59 -5.46 -4.92
N CYS A 200 -4.50 -6.43 -5.08
CA CYS A 200 -4.94 -6.91 -6.39
C CYS A 200 -5.69 -5.81 -7.16
N LEU A 201 -6.46 -4.99 -6.47
CA LEU A 201 -7.36 -4.04 -7.12
C LEU A 201 -6.96 -2.60 -6.79
N ASN A 202 -7.52 -1.67 -7.56
CA ASN A 202 -7.31 -0.25 -7.34
C ASN A 202 -8.38 0.34 -6.41
N ALA A 203 -9.14 1.34 -6.84
CA ALA A 203 -10.06 2.04 -5.95
C ALA A 203 -11.22 1.17 -5.44
N VAL A 204 -11.65 0.18 -6.22
CA VAL A 204 -12.80 -0.70 -5.92
C VAL A 204 -12.65 -1.56 -4.66
N VAL A 205 -11.43 -1.78 -4.16
CA VAL A 205 -11.18 -2.46 -2.87
C VAL A 205 -10.63 -1.51 -1.80
N SER A 206 -10.51 -0.23 -2.14
CA SER A 206 -9.76 0.76 -1.39
C SER A 206 -10.54 2.07 -1.20
N GLY A 207 -11.84 1.99 -0.95
CA GLY A 207 -12.65 3.14 -0.55
C GLY A 207 -13.15 4.04 -1.68
N LEU A 208 -13.03 3.59 -2.94
CA LEU A 208 -13.38 4.35 -4.16
C LEU A 208 -12.69 5.70 -4.31
N PHE A 209 -11.48 5.86 -3.75
CA PHE A 209 -10.68 7.05 -4.00
C PHE A 209 -9.33 6.72 -4.61
N SER A 210 -8.77 7.67 -5.36
CA SER A 210 -7.51 7.53 -6.06
C SER A 210 -6.32 7.41 -5.10
N ARG A 211 -5.14 7.17 -5.67
CA ARG A 211 -3.90 7.58 -5.01
C ARG A 211 -3.96 9.06 -4.62
N THR A 212 -3.18 9.46 -3.63
CA THR A 212 -3.09 10.86 -3.23
C THR A 212 -2.37 11.71 -4.29
N ILE A 213 -2.79 12.96 -4.38
CA ILE A 213 -2.42 13.94 -5.39
C ILE A 213 -1.81 15.14 -4.69
N TYR A 214 -0.68 15.58 -5.21
CA TYR A 214 -0.08 16.86 -4.85
C TYR A 214 0.25 17.58 -6.14
N ASN A 215 -0.65 18.49 -6.53
CA ASN A 215 -0.56 19.32 -7.72
C ASN A 215 -0.91 20.76 -7.32
N LYS A 216 0.05 21.68 -7.47
CA LYS A 216 -0.09 23.08 -7.01
C LYS A 216 -1.21 23.86 -7.72
N ASN A 217 -1.68 23.38 -8.87
CA ASN A 217 -2.79 24.01 -9.60
C ASN A 217 -4.16 23.74 -8.94
N VAL A 218 -4.26 22.70 -8.10
CA VAL A 218 -5.52 22.30 -7.46
C VAL A 218 -5.45 22.23 -5.93
N ILE A 219 -4.24 22.18 -5.36
CA ILE A 219 -3.95 22.18 -3.93
C ILE A 219 -3.29 23.52 -3.54
N GLY A 220 -3.99 24.33 -2.75
CA GLY A 220 -3.46 25.55 -2.14
C GLY A 220 -2.67 25.26 -0.86
N GLU A 221 -2.05 26.30 -0.30
CA GLU A 221 -1.12 26.17 0.85
C GLU A 221 -1.78 25.61 2.11
N ASN A 222 -3.05 25.96 2.36
CA ASN A 222 -3.81 25.53 3.53
C ASN A 222 -4.71 24.31 3.25
N ASP A 223 -4.64 23.75 2.04
CA ASP A 223 -5.39 22.56 1.68
C ASP A 223 -4.68 21.29 2.13
N PHE A 224 -5.45 20.25 2.45
CA PHE A 224 -4.91 18.89 2.45
C PHE A 224 -4.48 18.51 1.02
N HIS A 225 -3.56 17.56 0.91
CA HIS A 225 -3.32 16.81 -0.31
C HIS A 225 -4.64 16.24 -0.84
N GLY A 226 -4.73 16.11 -2.17
CA GLY A 226 -5.97 15.75 -2.85
C GLY A 226 -6.14 14.25 -3.08
N ALA A 227 -7.37 13.85 -3.36
CA ALA A 227 -7.68 12.64 -4.12
C ALA A 227 -8.99 12.79 -4.88
N VAL A 228 -9.21 11.92 -5.85
CA VAL A 228 -10.43 11.83 -6.66
C VAL A 228 -11.31 10.71 -6.14
N TYR A 229 -12.62 10.92 -6.12
CA TYR A 229 -13.63 9.91 -5.83
C TYR A 229 -14.21 9.33 -7.12
N TYR A 230 -14.22 8.00 -7.26
CA TYR A 230 -14.70 7.29 -8.45
C TYR A 230 -16.16 6.88 -8.29
N LYS A 231 -17.08 7.81 -8.58
CA LYS A 231 -18.53 7.59 -8.49
C LYS A 231 -19.01 6.49 -9.44
N GLU A 232 -18.41 6.42 -10.63
CA GLU A 232 -18.71 5.46 -11.69
C GLU A 232 -18.41 4.00 -11.29
N LEU A 233 -17.56 3.79 -10.28
CA LEU A 233 -17.16 2.47 -9.80
C LEU A 233 -17.98 2.00 -8.58
N GLU A 234 -18.97 2.76 -8.11
CA GLU A 234 -19.78 2.44 -6.92
C GLU A 234 -20.43 1.04 -6.99
N LYS A 235 -20.85 0.60 -8.18
CA LYS A 235 -21.46 -0.74 -8.38
C LYS A 235 -20.46 -1.91 -8.26
N GLN A 236 -19.17 -1.62 -8.32
CA GLN A 236 -18.09 -2.61 -8.26
C GLN A 236 -17.35 -2.56 -6.91
N ASP A 237 -17.83 -1.72 -5.98
CA ASP A 237 -17.16 -1.53 -4.71
C ASP A 237 -17.27 -2.75 -3.80
N ILE A 238 -16.11 -3.27 -3.44
CA ILE A 238 -15.91 -4.45 -2.59
C ILE A 238 -15.00 -4.11 -1.41
N SER A 239 -14.82 -2.81 -1.12
CA SER A 239 -14.00 -2.33 -0.01
C SER A 239 -14.46 -2.90 1.34
N TYR A 240 -15.77 -2.95 1.58
CA TYR A 240 -16.31 -3.56 2.79
C TYR A 240 -16.34 -5.09 2.74
N HIS A 241 -16.56 -5.69 1.58
CA HIS A 241 -16.43 -7.14 1.42
C HIS A 241 -15.03 -7.63 1.82
N PHE A 242 -13.97 -6.91 1.42
CA PHE A 242 -12.60 -7.19 1.86
C PHE A 242 -12.44 -7.12 3.38
N ILE A 243 -12.92 -6.03 4.01
CA ILE A 243 -12.79 -5.82 5.47
C ILE A 243 -13.55 -6.91 6.23
N GLU A 244 -14.79 -7.17 5.85
CA GLU A 244 -15.69 -8.09 6.53
C GLU A 244 -15.22 -9.55 6.38
N GLU A 245 -14.64 -9.93 5.24
CA GLU A 245 -14.11 -11.28 5.06
C GLU A 245 -12.92 -11.57 5.98
N ILE A 246 -12.05 -10.58 6.19
CA ILE A 246 -10.90 -10.71 7.11
C ILE A 246 -11.36 -10.72 8.56
N GLU A 247 -12.32 -9.85 8.92
CA GLU A 247 -12.83 -9.71 10.29
C GLU A 247 -13.48 -11.01 10.83
N LYS A 248 -14.02 -11.85 9.96
CA LYS A 248 -14.54 -13.19 10.33
C LYS A 248 -13.51 -14.07 11.02
N HIS A 249 -12.22 -13.86 10.76
CA HIS A 249 -11.14 -14.67 11.31
C HIS A 249 -10.51 -14.10 12.59
N PHE A 250 -11.02 -12.98 13.13
CA PHE A 250 -10.44 -12.35 14.34
C PHE A 250 -10.59 -13.17 15.63
N ASP A 251 -11.50 -14.15 15.67
CA ASP A 251 -11.67 -15.03 16.84
C ASP A 251 -10.83 -16.31 16.74
N GLU A 252 -10.13 -16.49 15.63
CA GLU A 252 -9.26 -17.65 15.46
C GLU A 252 -7.95 -17.50 16.24
N LYS A 253 -7.48 -18.61 16.81
CA LYS A 253 -6.14 -18.66 17.40
C LYS A 253 -5.09 -18.43 16.31
N TYR A 254 -4.13 -17.58 16.61
CA TYR A 254 -2.98 -17.36 15.76
C TYR A 254 -1.69 -17.51 16.57
N ILE A 255 -0.65 -18.02 15.93
CA ILE A 255 0.67 -18.19 16.55
C ILE A 255 1.52 -17.02 16.09
N ILE A 256 2.07 -16.27 17.04
CA ILE A 256 3.10 -15.28 16.76
C ILE A 256 4.37 -16.07 16.43
N GLU A 257 4.64 -16.33 15.15
CA GLU A 257 5.97 -16.77 14.75
C GLU A 257 6.95 -15.61 14.93
N GLN A 258 7.54 -15.50 16.13
CA GLN A 258 8.70 -14.65 16.37
C GLN A 258 9.93 -15.34 15.75
N LYS A 259 10.03 -15.35 14.43
CA LYS A 259 11.32 -15.64 13.78
C LYS A 259 12.24 -14.45 14.04
N ILE A 260 13.09 -14.57 15.06
CA ILE A 260 14.28 -13.73 15.22
C ILE A 260 15.15 -14.00 14.00
N THR A 261 14.98 -13.17 12.98
CA THR A 261 15.83 -13.18 11.81
C THR A 261 16.88 -12.12 12.06
N ASN A 262 18.16 -12.51 11.98
CA ASN A 262 19.23 -11.54 11.87
C ASN A 262 18.90 -10.68 10.65
N ILE A 263 18.55 -9.40 10.90
CA ILE A 263 18.08 -8.46 9.90
C ILE A 263 19.29 -8.06 9.05
N GLU A 264 19.67 -8.92 8.10
CA GLU A 264 20.41 -8.44 6.94
C GLU A 264 19.42 -7.65 6.08
N VAL A 265 19.72 -6.39 5.85
CA VAL A 265 18.82 -5.50 5.13
C VAL A 265 18.71 -5.97 3.67
N ASN A 266 17.50 -6.37 3.25
CA ASN A 266 17.22 -7.08 1.99
C ASN A 266 17.37 -6.24 0.70
N TYR A 267 18.16 -5.15 0.70
CA TYR A 267 18.39 -4.33 -0.49
C TYR A 267 19.29 -5.00 -1.54
N LYS A 268 20.16 -5.93 -1.12
CA LYS A 268 21.13 -6.59 -2.01
C LYS A 268 20.47 -7.31 -3.19
N GLU A 269 19.33 -7.98 -2.96
CA GLU A 269 18.65 -8.70 -4.05
C GLU A 269 18.17 -7.76 -5.16
N ALA A 270 17.74 -6.54 -4.83
CA ALA A 270 17.35 -5.57 -5.85
C ALA A 270 18.56 -5.05 -6.64
N GLU A 271 19.73 -4.93 -6.01
CA GLU A 271 21.00 -4.55 -6.65
C GLU A 271 21.53 -5.68 -7.55
N GLU A 272 21.51 -6.93 -7.07
CA GLU A 272 21.85 -8.12 -7.86
C GLU A 272 21.01 -8.22 -9.15
N ILE A 273 19.70 -7.95 -9.04
CA ILE A 273 18.80 -7.88 -10.21
C ILE A 273 19.17 -6.71 -11.12
N ALA A 274 19.54 -5.55 -10.56
CA ALA A 274 19.92 -4.38 -11.34
C ALA A 274 21.15 -4.66 -12.21
N GLU A 275 22.17 -5.28 -11.62
CA GLU A 275 23.40 -5.67 -12.31
C GLU A 275 23.12 -6.69 -13.41
N LYS A 276 22.41 -7.78 -13.09
CA LYS A 276 22.13 -8.87 -14.05
C LYS A 276 21.32 -8.42 -15.26
N PHE A 277 20.40 -7.48 -15.08
CA PHE A 277 19.55 -6.97 -16.16
C PHE A 277 20.03 -5.61 -16.72
N HIS A 278 21.22 -5.15 -16.34
CA HIS A 278 21.82 -3.88 -16.77
C HIS A 278 20.92 -2.65 -16.56
N ILE A 279 20.16 -2.65 -15.46
CA ILE A 279 19.25 -1.57 -15.09
C ILE A 279 20.02 -0.56 -14.23
N LYS A 280 20.34 0.61 -14.81
CA LYS A 280 21.11 1.66 -14.11
C LYS A 280 20.38 2.28 -12.92
N ASP A 281 19.07 2.48 -13.04
CA ASP A 281 18.27 3.08 -11.97
C ASP A 281 17.45 2.02 -11.20
N ILE A 282 17.84 1.79 -9.95
CA ILE A 282 17.19 0.89 -8.99
C ILE A 282 15.69 1.16 -8.83
N ASN A 283 15.20 2.37 -9.16
CA ASN A 283 13.78 2.70 -9.13
C ASN A 283 12.93 1.92 -10.14
N PHE A 284 13.53 1.38 -11.20
CA PHE A 284 12.86 0.54 -12.20
C PHE A 284 12.66 -0.92 -11.74
N ILE A 285 13.22 -1.28 -10.58
CA ILE A 285 13.11 -2.62 -9.99
C ILE A 285 12.07 -2.55 -8.87
N LYS A 286 11.08 -3.42 -8.91
CA LYS A 286 9.92 -3.42 -8.00
C LYS A 286 9.73 -4.81 -7.40
N PRO A 287 10.56 -5.17 -6.39
CA PRO A 287 10.48 -6.47 -5.75
C PRO A 287 9.22 -6.58 -4.87
N GLY A 288 8.70 -7.79 -4.71
CA GLY A 288 7.52 -8.11 -3.93
C GLY A 288 6.26 -8.32 -4.76
N ILE A 289 5.35 -9.16 -4.27
CA ILE A 289 4.07 -9.45 -4.94
C ILE A 289 3.25 -8.17 -5.14
N GLY A 290 3.11 -7.37 -4.08
CA GLY A 290 2.33 -6.13 -4.11
C GLY A 290 2.88 -5.10 -5.10
N GLU A 291 4.20 -4.92 -5.17
CA GLU A 291 4.83 -3.97 -6.09
C GLU A 291 4.80 -4.48 -7.54
N THR A 292 5.00 -5.77 -7.76
CA THR A 292 4.89 -6.38 -9.09
C THR A 292 3.47 -6.21 -9.64
N THR A 293 2.46 -6.44 -8.81
CA THR A 293 1.06 -6.19 -9.15
C THR A 293 0.83 -4.72 -9.53
N ARG A 294 1.38 -3.77 -8.75
CA ARG A 294 1.31 -2.33 -9.05
C ARG A 294 2.02 -1.95 -10.35
N VAL A 295 3.13 -2.61 -10.68
CA VAL A 295 3.81 -2.40 -11.96
C VAL A 295 2.88 -2.78 -13.11
N LEU A 296 2.29 -3.97 -13.07
CA LEU A 296 1.37 -4.44 -14.11
C LEU A 296 0.14 -3.52 -14.24
N LEU A 297 -0.38 -3.02 -13.12
CA LEU A 297 -1.58 -2.19 -13.12
C LEU A 297 -1.35 -0.71 -13.49
N ARG A 298 -0.15 -0.15 -13.28
CA ARG A 298 0.05 1.31 -13.27
C ARG A 298 1.31 1.82 -13.97
N ARG A 299 2.16 0.93 -14.46
CA ARG A 299 3.45 1.23 -15.12
C ARG A 299 3.54 0.42 -16.42
N VAL A 300 4.61 0.64 -17.18
CA VAL A 300 4.95 -0.14 -18.38
C VAL A 300 6.08 -1.13 -18.02
N PRO A 301 5.79 -2.37 -17.63
CA PRO A 301 6.82 -3.39 -17.47
C PRO A 301 7.38 -3.86 -18.82
N TRP A 302 8.63 -4.32 -18.81
CA TRP A 302 9.18 -5.11 -19.93
C TRP A 302 9.35 -6.60 -19.56
N LYS A 303 9.47 -6.91 -18.27
CA LYS A 303 9.63 -8.29 -17.77
C LYS A 303 9.17 -8.40 -16.32
N ILE A 304 8.62 -9.56 -15.96
CA ILE A 304 8.31 -9.95 -14.59
C ILE A 304 9.17 -11.16 -14.21
N LEU A 305 9.81 -11.11 -13.06
CA LEU A 305 10.53 -12.23 -12.46
C LEU A 305 9.65 -12.87 -11.40
N VAL A 306 9.61 -14.20 -11.34
CA VAL A 306 8.92 -14.95 -10.29
C VAL A 306 9.82 -16.05 -9.75
N LYS A 307 9.70 -16.36 -8.46
CA LYS A 307 10.49 -17.42 -7.82
C LYS A 307 10.16 -18.80 -8.38
N ASN A 308 8.87 -19.08 -8.52
CA ASN A 308 8.37 -20.35 -9.03
C ASN A 308 6.97 -20.13 -9.65
N LYS A 309 6.80 -20.43 -10.95
CA LYS A 309 5.54 -20.28 -11.69
C LYS A 309 4.43 -21.22 -11.21
N THR A 310 4.78 -22.30 -10.50
CA THR A 310 3.79 -23.27 -10.00
C THR A 310 3.08 -22.81 -8.73
N GLU A 311 3.60 -21.79 -8.04
CA GLU A 311 3.04 -21.24 -6.80
C GLU A 311 1.82 -20.32 -7.05
N LYS A 312 0.82 -20.82 -7.79
CA LYS A 312 -0.35 -20.04 -8.25
C LYS A 312 -1.15 -19.40 -7.12
N ILE A 313 -1.11 -19.95 -5.90
CA ILE A 313 -1.76 -19.37 -4.73
C ILE A 313 -1.21 -17.97 -4.37
N TYR A 314 0.07 -17.70 -4.67
CA TYR A 314 0.73 -16.43 -4.37
C TYR A 314 0.83 -15.51 -5.59
N ILE A 315 1.06 -16.07 -6.78
CA ILE A 315 1.37 -15.29 -7.99
C ILE A 315 0.37 -15.48 -9.14
N GLY A 316 -0.72 -16.23 -8.95
CA GLY A 316 -1.68 -16.51 -10.01
C GLY A 316 -2.27 -15.26 -10.67
N HIS A 317 -2.55 -14.22 -9.88
CA HIS A 317 -3.01 -12.92 -10.38
C HIS A 317 -1.94 -12.18 -11.18
N ILE A 318 -0.66 -12.29 -10.80
CA ILE A 318 0.47 -11.74 -11.57
C ILE A 318 0.58 -12.43 -12.93
N LEU A 319 0.43 -13.76 -12.97
CA LEU A 319 0.49 -14.53 -14.21
C LEU A 319 -0.62 -14.14 -15.19
N GLU A 320 -1.86 -13.97 -14.70
CA GLU A 320 -2.97 -13.57 -15.58
C GLU A 320 -2.81 -12.12 -16.06
N LEU A 321 -2.45 -11.18 -15.17
CA LEU A 321 -2.19 -9.79 -15.56
C LEU A 321 -1.07 -9.68 -16.61
N ALA A 322 0.00 -10.47 -16.46
CA ALA A 322 1.09 -10.49 -17.41
C ALA A 322 0.64 -11.04 -18.76
N LYS A 323 -0.19 -12.10 -18.77
CA LYS A 323 -0.79 -12.68 -19.97
C LYS A 323 -1.73 -11.69 -20.68
N GLU A 324 -2.64 -11.04 -19.95
CA GLU A 324 -3.54 -10.00 -20.50
C GLU A 324 -2.77 -8.86 -21.18
N LYS A 325 -1.59 -8.52 -20.66
CA LYS A 325 -0.73 -7.42 -21.15
C LYS A 325 0.37 -7.86 -22.11
N GLY A 326 0.47 -9.15 -22.43
CA GLY A 326 1.54 -9.69 -23.28
C GLY A 326 2.94 -9.53 -22.70
N ILE A 327 3.08 -9.49 -21.37
CA ILE A 327 4.36 -9.30 -20.67
C ILE A 327 5.01 -10.65 -20.38
N THR A 328 6.31 -10.74 -20.64
CA THR A 328 7.08 -11.96 -20.35
C THR A 328 7.25 -12.17 -18.85
N VAL A 329 6.93 -13.38 -18.39
CA VAL A 329 7.22 -13.86 -17.03
C VAL A 329 8.35 -14.87 -17.08
N GLU A 330 9.42 -14.64 -16.32
CA GLU A 330 10.61 -15.49 -16.24
C GLU A 330 10.79 -16.03 -14.82
N GLU A 331 11.18 -17.29 -14.68
CA GLU A 331 11.58 -17.82 -13.37
C GLU A 331 12.99 -17.33 -13.03
N TYR A 332 13.15 -16.82 -11.81
CA TYR A 332 14.40 -16.28 -11.31
C TYR A 332 14.62 -16.76 -9.87
N PRO A 333 15.85 -17.08 -9.44
CA PRO A 333 16.14 -17.59 -8.10
C PRO A 333 16.04 -16.47 -7.05
N LEU A 334 14.84 -15.93 -6.84
CA LEU A 334 14.56 -14.94 -5.81
C LEU A 334 14.68 -15.58 -4.42
N LYS A 335 15.49 -14.96 -3.57
CA LYS A 335 15.79 -15.37 -2.20
C LYS A 335 14.68 -14.90 -1.26
N TYR A 336 14.36 -13.59 -1.29
CA TYR A 336 13.49 -12.95 -0.29
C TYR A 336 12.08 -12.65 -0.83
N TYR A 337 11.97 -12.36 -2.12
CA TYR A 337 10.69 -12.04 -2.75
C TYR A 337 10.15 -13.22 -3.57
N ARG A 338 8.83 -13.24 -3.80
CA ARG A 338 8.20 -14.22 -4.71
C ARG A 338 8.06 -13.70 -6.14
N ALA A 339 8.02 -12.38 -6.29
CA ALA A 339 7.92 -11.73 -7.60
C ALA A 339 8.71 -10.41 -7.63
N CYS A 340 9.11 -9.98 -8.83
CA CYS A 340 9.69 -8.67 -9.06
C CYS A 340 9.29 -8.12 -10.43
N GLY A 341 8.73 -6.91 -10.47
CA GLY A 341 8.44 -6.20 -11.71
C GLY A 341 9.62 -5.36 -12.19
N LEU A 342 9.98 -5.48 -13.48
CA LEU A 342 11.00 -4.66 -14.13
C LEU A 342 10.34 -3.66 -15.08
N ILE A 343 10.50 -2.37 -14.81
CA ILE A 343 9.89 -1.28 -15.56
C ILE A 343 10.75 -0.91 -16.77
N LYS A 344 10.10 -0.63 -17.90
CA LYS A 344 10.77 -0.21 -19.14
C LYS A 344 11.30 1.22 -19.03
N ASN A 345 12.55 1.43 -19.44
CA ASN A 345 13.10 2.78 -19.65
C ASN A 345 12.76 3.21 -21.09
N LEU A 346 11.85 4.18 -21.26
CA LEU A 346 11.40 4.65 -22.58
C LEU A 346 12.40 5.64 -23.21
N ASN A 347 13.32 6.20 -22.41
CA ASN A 347 14.36 7.12 -22.89
C ASN A 347 15.62 6.38 -23.39
N ALA A 348 15.71 5.06 -23.24
CA ALA A 348 16.83 4.25 -23.72
C ALA A 348 16.58 3.66 -25.13
N ASP A 349 15.35 3.76 -25.63
CA ASP A 349 14.92 3.27 -26.95
C ASP A 349 14.90 4.38 -28.03
N ILE A 350 15.53 5.54 -27.77
CA ILE A 350 15.67 6.68 -28.71
C ILE A 350 17.14 6.89 -29.04
#